data_AF-A0A182GI37-F1
#
_entry.id   AF-A0A182GI37-F1
#
_cell.length_a   1.000
_cell.length_b   1.000
_cell.length_c   1.000
_cell.angle_alpha   90.00
_cell.angle_beta   90.00
_cell.angle_gamma   90.00
#
_symmetry.space_group_name_H-M   'P 1'
#
loop_
_entity.id
_entity.type
_entity.pdbx_description
1 polymer ?
#
loop_
_entity_poly.entity_id
_entity_poly.type
_entity_poly.pdbx_seq_one_letter_code
_entity_poly.pdbx_strand_id
1 'polypeptide(L)'
;MPLEGTGGTTPSTSAGAPNTSSTGTGKPRQGGSHIHLWQFLKELLATPDQHGTAIRWIDRTKGVFKIEDSVRVARLWGRRKNRPAMNYDKLSRSIRQYYKKGIMQKTERSQRLVYQFCHPYSL
;
A
#
# COMPACT_ATOMS: atom_id res chain seq x y z
N MET A 1 -8.48 -6.11 59.48
CA MET A 1 -9.25 -4.94 59.93
C MET A 1 -9.54 -4.07 58.71
N PRO A 2 -10.81 -3.78 58.40
CA PRO A 2 -11.25 -2.87 57.34
C PRO A 2 -11.36 -1.43 57.87
N LEU A 3 -11.22 -0.41 57.01
CA LEU A 3 -11.81 0.91 57.22
C LEU A 3 -12.13 1.55 55.85
N GLU A 4 -13.42 1.63 55.53
CA GLU A 4 -13.94 2.50 54.48
C GLU A 4 -13.91 3.96 54.95
N GLY A 5 -13.66 4.90 54.04
CA GLY A 5 -13.63 6.34 54.32
C GLY A 5 -14.16 7.14 53.14
N THR A 6 -15.19 7.94 53.44
CA THR A 6 -16.16 8.61 52.59
C THR A 6 -15.69 9.91 51.92
N GLY A 7 -16.25 10.21 50.74
CA GLY A 7 -16.89 11.51 50.44
C GLY A 7 -16.04 12.68 49.94
N GLY A 8 -16.47 13.29 48.82
CA GLY A 8 -15.96 14.59 48.36
C GLY A 8 -16.46 15.01 46.98
N THR A 9 -17.62 15.67 46.93
CA THR A 9 -18.14 16.43 45.77
C THR A 9 -17.47 17.81 45.72
N THR A 10 -17.13 18.33 44.52
CA THR A 10 -17.36 19.74 44.09
C THR A 10 -16.91 19.98 42.62
N PRO A 11 -17.38 21.07 41.97
CA PRO A 11 -17.61 21.11 40.52
C PRO A 11 -16.66 22.03 39.72
N SER A 12 -16.80 21.93 38.38
CA SER A 12 -16.64 22.95 37.33
C SER A 12 -15.38 23.81 37.24
N THR A 13 -14.67 23.73 36.11
CA THR A 13 -14.15 24.93 35.42
C THR A 13 -14.05 24.69 33.91
N SER A 14 -14.92 25.35 33.17
CA SER A 14 -14.81 25.61 31.73
C SER A 14 -13.97 26.86 31.52
N ALA A 15 -12.92 26.79 30.68
CA ALA A 15 -12.53 27.80 29.71
C ALA A 15 -11.11 27.55 29.17
N GLY A 16 -10.95 27.61 27.85
CA GLY A 16 -9.68 27.97 27.23
C GLY A 16 -9.24 27.06 26.08
N ALA A 17 -9.57 27.44 24.84
CA ALA A 17 -8.56 27.66 23.79
C ALA A 17 -9.21 28.16 22.48
N PRO A 18 -8.51 29.03 21.73
CA PRO A 18 -9.08 29.86 20.68
C PRO A 18 -9.17 29.17 19.32
N ASN A 19 -10.18 29.60 18.56
CA ASN A 19 -10.34 29.37 17.14
C ASN A 19 -9.17 30.00 16.38
N THR A 20 -8.30 29.19 15.76
CA THR A 20 -7.30 29.68 14.81
C THR A 20 -7.51 28.96 13.49
N SER A 21 -8.19 29.68 12.60
CA SER A 21 -8.27 29.40 11.17
C SER A 21 -6.87 29.35 10.55
N SER A 22 -6.39 28.15 10.24
CA SER A 22 -5.24 27.97 9.36
C SER A 22 -5.71 27.63 7.95
N THR A 23 -5.81 28.67 7.14
CA THR A 23 -5.80 28.64 5.67
C THR A 23 -4.50 27.98 5.21
N GLY A 24 -4.57 26.92 4.41
CA GLY A 24 -3.37 26.21 3.97
C GLY A 24 -3.65 25.04 3.04
N THR A 25 -3.89 25.36 1.76
CA THR A 25 -3.40 24.64 0.57
C THR A 25 -3.57 23.12 0.47
N GLY A 26 -4.39 22.69 -0.50
CA GLY A 26 -4.17 21.46 -1.25
C GLY A 26 -5.25 20.40 -1.09
N LYS A 27 -6.17 20.35 -2.05
CA LYS A 27 -6.94 19.13 -2.33
C LYS A 27 -5.92 18.00 -2.59
N PRO A 28 -6.21 16.76 -2.15
CA PRO A 28 -6.47 15.77 -3.18
C PRO A 28 -7.90 15.30 -3.06
N ARG A 29 -8.74 15.84 -3.94
CA ARG A 29 -9.84 15.07 -4.49
C ARG A 29 -9.20 13.84 -5.11
N GLN A 30 -9.51 12.64 -4.60
CA GLN A 30 -9.71 11.43 -5.39
C GLN A 30 -9.98 10.28 -4.42
N GLY A 31 -11.21 9.77 -4.45
CA GLY A 31 -11.52 8.48 -3.86
C GLY A 31 -10.49 7.46 -4.35
N GLY A 32 -9.92 6.67 -3.43
CA GLY A 32 -8.85 5.73 -3.75
C GLY A 32 -9.24 4.94 -4.99
N SER A 33 -8.44 5.05 -6.06
CA SER A 33 -8.90 4.60 -7.36
C SER A 33 -9.31 3.13 -7.31
N HIS A 34 -10.34 2.74 -8.09
CA HIS A 34 -10.82 1.37 -8.20
C HIS A 34 -9.85 0.48 -9.01
N ILE A 35 -8.55 0.68 -8.82
CA ILE A 35 -7.49 -0.13 -9.41
C ILE A 35 -7.16 -1.31 -8.51
N HIS A 36 -6.85 -2.45 -9.13
CA HIS A 36 -6.29 -3.62 -8.47
C HIS A 36 -4.76 -3.58 -8.46
N LEU A 37 -4.13 -4.27 -7.49
CA LEU A 37 -2.67 -4.30 -7.38
C LEU A 37 -2.00 -4.82 -8.67
N TRP A 38 -2.55 -5.85 -9.31
CA TRP A 38 -1.97 -6.40 -10.54
C TRP A 38 -1.95 -5.37 -11.69
N GLN A 39 -3.00 -4.56 -11.83
CA GLN A 39 -3.07 -3.48 -12.83
C GLN A 39 -2.04 -2.41 -12.53
N PHE A 40 -1.95 -2.00 -11.26
CA PHE A 40 -0.98 -1.01 -10.81
C PHE A 40 0.47 -1.46 -11.05
N LEU A 41 0.81 -2.71 -10.78
CA LEU A 41 2.15 -3.24 -11.06
C LEU A 41 2.47 -3.19 -12.56
N LYS A 42 1.49 -3.48 -13.43
CA LYS A 42 1.66 -3.32 -14.89
C LYS A 42 1.86 -1.87 -15.32
N GLU A 43 1.16 -0.91 -14.70
CA GLU A 43 1.40 0.52 -14.98
C GLU A 43 2.82 0.95 -14.61
N LEU A 44 3.34 0.50 -13.47
CA LEU A 44 4.73 0.79 -13.10
C LEU A 44 5.72 0.19 -14.11
N LEU A 45 5.46 -1.05 -14.53
CA LEU A 45 6.26 -1.77 -15.52
C LEU A 45 6.18 -1.18 -16.93
N ALA A 46 5.16 -0.39 -17.24
CA ALA A 46 4.99 0.30 -18.51
C ALA A 46 5.77 1.62 -18.60
N THR A 47 6.31 2.12 -17.48
CA THR A 47 7.03 3.39 -17.39
C THR A 47 8.44 3.19 -16.79
N PRO A 48 9.31 2.39 -17.46
CA PRO A 48 10.63 2.04 -16.93
C PRO A 48 11.52 3.26 -16.68
N ASP A 49 11.39 4.34 -17.45
CA ASP A 49 12.16 5.58 -17.25
C ASP A 49 11.91 6.22 -15.87
N GLN A 50 10.71 6.05 -15.32
CA GLN A 50 10.32 6.62 -14.01
C GLN A 50 10.44 5.61 -12.86
N HIS A 51 10.27 4.32 -13.16
CA HIS A 51 10.05 3.28 -12.16
C HIS A 51 10.97 2.07 -12.26
N GLY A 52 11.91 2.04 -13.21
CA GLY A 52 12.80 0.90 -13.46
C GLY A 52 13.68 0.51 -12.28
N THR A 53 14.03 1.47 -11.40
CA THR A 53 14.77 1.18 -10.16
C THR A 53 13.92 0.55 -9.06
N ALA A 54 12.58 0.57 -9.21
CA ALA A 54 11.65 0.01 -8.25
C ALA A 54 11.08 -1.33 -8.70
N ILE A 55 10.76 -1.45 -9.98
CA ILE A 55 10.18 -2.65 -10.58
C ILE A 55 10.52 -2.67 -12.07
N ARG A 56 10.87 -3.85 -12.60
CA ARG A 56 11.23 -4.01 -14.01
C ARG A 56 10.90 -5.39 -14.55
N TRP A 57 10.75 -5.49 -15.86
CA TRP A 57 10.68 -6.77 -16.55
C TRP A 57 12.03 -7.50 -16.46
N ILE A 58 11.97 -8.80 -16.22
CA ILE A 58 13.07 -9.74 -16.45
C ILE A 58 12.88 -10.40 -17.82
N ASP A 59 11.65 -10.83 -18.11
CA ASP A 59 11.22 -11.34 -19.41
C ASP A 59 9.79 -10.84 -19.66
N ARG A 60 9.65 -9.85 -20.54
CA ARG A 60 8.37 -9.20 -20.81
C ARG A 60 7.39 -10.16 -21.50
N THR A 61 7.88 -10.97 -22.43
CA THR A 61 7.08 -11.92 -23.22
C THR A 61 6.52 -13.04 -22.33
N LYS A 62 7.30 -13.52 -21.36
CA LYS A 62 6.82 -14.52 -20.38
C LYS A 62 6.08 -13.92 -19.19
N GLY A 63 5.94 -12.59 -19.13
CA GLY A 63 5.33 -11.89 -18.01
C GLY A 63 6.14 -11.94 -16.71
N VAL A 64 7.45 -12.21 -16.76
CA VAL A 64 8.32 -12.31 -15.58
C VAL A 64 8.88 -10.94 -15.23
N PHE A 65 8.67 -10.51 -14.00
CA PHE A 65 9.15 -9.23 -13.48
C PHE A 65 9.80 -9.38 -12.11
N LYS A 66 10.60 -8.39 -11.74
CA LYS A 66 11.25 -8.30 -10.44
C LYS A 66 10.94 -6.95 -9.80
N ILE A 67 10.64 -7.00 -8.51
CA ILE A 67 10.60 -5.82 -7.65
C ILE A 67 12.03 -5.60 -7.13
N GLU A 68 12.65 -4.50 -7.53
CA GLU A 68 14.01 -4.11 -7.13
C GLU A 68 13.98 -3.35 -5.79
N ASP A 69 12.99 -2.47 -5.60
CA ASP A 69 12.78 -1.74 -4.35
C ASP A 69 11.36 -1.98 -3.82
N SER A 70 11.26 -2.93 -2.89
CA SER A 70 9.99 -3.35 -2.28
C SER A 70 9.32 -2.25 -1.47
N VAL A 71 10.10 -1.38 -0.81
CA VAL A 71 9.61 -0.28 0.01
C VAL A 71 9.00 0.79 -0.89
N ARG A 72 9.69 1.16 -1.98
CA ARG A 72 9.20 2.15 -2.94
C ARG A 72 7.93 1.68 -3.64
N VAL A 73 7.86 0.43 -4.10
CA VAL A 73 6.64 -0.12 -4.71
C VAL A 73 5.46 -0.09 -3.73
N ALA A 74 5.69 -0.49 -2.47
CA ALA A 74 4.64 -0.47 -1.45
C ALA A 74 4.15 0.96 -1.13
N ARG A 75 5.06 1.94 -1.06
CA ARG A 75 4.73 3.34 -0.84
C ARG A 75 3.92 3.92 -2.00
N LEU A 76 4.32 3.63 -3.25
CA LEU A 76 3.58 4.06 -4.44
C LEU A 76 2.16 3.46 -4.45
N TRP A 77 2.03 2.18 -4.09
CA TRP A 77 0.74 1.53 -3.95
C TRP A 77 -0.12 2.15 -2.84
N GLY A 78 0.48 2.40 -1.68
CA GLY A 78 -0.16 3.08 -0.55
C GLY A 78 -0.69 4.44 -0.95
N ARG A 79 0.12 5.25 -1.65
CA ARG A 79 -0.31 6.54 -2.20
C ARG A 79 -1.49 6.37 -3.17
N ARG A 80 -1.42 5.41 -4.10
CA ARG A 80 -2.47 5.19 -5.11
C ARG A 80 -3.83 4.84 -4.48
N LYS A 81 -3.85 4.08 -3.38
CA LYS A 81 -5.07 3.64 -2.70
C LYS A 81 -5.42 4.48 -1.46
N ASN A 82 -4.69 5.56 -1.19
CA ASN A 82 -4.76 6.34 0.06
C ASN A 82 -4.68 5.47 1.33
N ARG A 83 -3.70 4.55 1.36
CA ARG A 83 -3.40 3.65 2.48
C ARG A 83 -1.99 3.96 3.02
N PRO A 84 -1.85 4.88 4.00
CA PRO A 84 -0.54 5.32 4.49
C PRO A 84 0.25 4.21 5.20
N ALA A 85 -0.44 3.25 5.83
CA ALA A 85 0.17 2.09 6.49
C ALA A 85 0.44 0.90 5.53
N MET A 86 0.50 1.14 4.21
CA MET A 86 0.85 0.12 3.23
C MET A 86 2.35 -0.21 3.31
N ASN A 87 2.68 -1.49 3.30
CA ASN A 87 4.06 -1.99 3.29
C ASN A 87 4.17 -3.23 2.38
N TYR A 88 5.39 -3.73 2.19
CA TYR A 88 5.63 -4.86 1.31
C TYR A 88 5.00 -6.16 1.82
N ASP A 89 4.96 -6.39 3.12
CA ASP A 89 4.37 -7.62 3.68
C ASP A 89 2.88 -7.74 3.34
N LYS A 90 2.14 -6.63 3.46
CA LYS A 90 0.72 -6.53 3.06
C LYS A 90 0.55 -6.64 1.55
N LEU A 91 1.37 -5.93 0.76
CA LEU A 91 1.32 -5.98 -0.70
C LEU A 91 1.60 -7.39 -1.23
N SER A 92 2.65 -8.02 -0.72
CA SER A 92 3.05 -9.38 -1.09
C SER A 92 1.99 -10.41 -0.67
N ARG A 93 1.20 -10.14 0.39
CA ARG A 93 0.04 -10.98 0.73
C ARG A 93 -1.00 -10.97 -0.39
N SER A 94 -1.32 -9.82 -0.98
CA SER A 94 -2.21 -9.72 -2.13
C SER A 94 -1.66 -10.44 -3.36
N ILE A 95 -0.35 -10.33 -3.64
CA ILE A 95 0.31 -11.09 -4.72
C ILE A 95 0.12 -12.60 -4.50
N ARG A 96 0.33 -13.10 -3.28
CA ARG A 96 0.11 -14.53 -2.98
C ARG A 96 -1.34 -14.97 -3.21
N GLN A 97 -2.32 -14.09 -3.01
CA GLN A 97 -3.72 -14.41 -3.33
C GLN A 97 -3.98 -14.52 -4.83
N TYR A 98 -3.15 -13.88 -5.67
CA TYR A 98 -3.26 -13.99 -7.12
C TYR A 98 -2.85 -15.36 -7.66
N TYR A 99 -2.10 -16.15 -6.90
CA TYR A 99 -1.72 -17.52 -7.30
C TYR A 99 -2.94 -18.42 -7.45
N LYS A 100 -3.83 -18.40 -6.45
CA LYS A 100 -5.08 -19.17 -6.49
C LYS A 100 -6.06 -18.67 -7.55
N LYS A 101 -5.93 -17.41 -7.97
CA LYS A 101 -6.80 -16.76 -8.97
C LYS A 101 -6.26 -16.89 -10.41
N GLY A 102 -5.10 -17.52 -10.61
CA GLY A 102 -4.47 -17.63 -11.92
C GLY A 102 -4.08 -16.28 -12.55
N ILE A 103 -3.89 -15.23 -11.74
CA ILE A 103 -3.45 -13.90 -12.25
C ILE A 103 -1.93 -13.84 -12.27
N MET A 104 -1.30 -14.46 -11.28
CA MET A 104 0.16 -14.57 -11.16
C MET A 104 0.53 -15.98 -10.73
N GLN A 105 1.78 -16.34 -10.92
CA GLN A 105 2.36 -17.57 -10.42
C GLN A 105 3.76 -17.35 -9.85
N LYS A 106 4.22 -18.36 -9.11
CA LYS A 106 5.62 -18.45 -8.69
C LYS A 106 6.46 -18.82 -9.90
N THR A 107 7.61 -18.17 -10.06
CA THR A 107 8.57 -18.54 -11.11
C THR A 107 9.15 -19.94 -10.86
N GLU A 108 9.54 -20.64 -11.93
CA GLU A 108 10.17 -21.97 -11.87
C GLU A 108 11.33 -22.01 -10.87
N ARG A 109 12.24 -21.04 -10.99
CA ARG A 109 13.23 -20.77 -9.95
C ARG A 109 12.60 -19.85 -8.92
N SER A 110 12.37 -20.37 -7.71
CA SER A 110 11.88 -19.61 -6.56
C SER A 110 12.87 -18.51 -6.16
N GLN A 111 12.76 -17.32 -6.76
CA GLN A 111 13.65 -16.20 -6.47
C GLN A 111 12.90 -15.11 -5.70
N ARG A 112 13.59 -14.51 -4.71
CA ARG A 112 13.01 -13.42 -3.90
C ARG A 112 12.65 -12.25 -4.80
N LEU A 113 11.46 -11.69 -4.58
CA LEU A 113 10.92 -10.51 -5.26
C LEU A 113 10.70 -10.68 -6.78
N VAL A 114 10.79 -11.91 -7.29
CA VAL A 114 10.52 -12.24 -8.69
C VAL A 114 9.16 -12.92 -8.78
N TYR A 115 8.36 -12.48 -9.74
CA TYR A 115 6.98 -12.89 -9.95
C TYR A 115 6.69 -13.03 -11.44
N GLN A 116 5.66 -13.79 -11.77
CA GLN A 116 5.24 -13.98 -13.15
C GLN A 116 3.73 -13.77 -13.28
N PHE A 117 3.32 -12.97 -14.27
CA PHE A 117 1.92 -12.88 -14.70
C PHE A 117 1.55 -14.13 -15.51
N CYS A 118 0.36 -14.68 -15.26
CA CYS A 118 -0.19 -15.77 -16.08
C CYS A 118 -0.94 -15.22 -17.29
N HIS A 119 -1.17 -16.03 -18.32
CA HIS A 119 -2.10 -15.68 -19.39
C HIS A 119 -3.55 -15.60 -18.84
N PRO A 120 -4.39 -14.63 -19.27
CA PRO A 120 -4.18 -13.58 -20.28
C PRO A 120 -3.63 -12.26 -19.72
N TYR A 121 -3.06 -12.26 -18.51
CA TYR A 121 -2.58 -11.05 -17.83
C TYR A 121 -1.15 -10.65 -18.22
N SER A 122 -0.36 -11.61 -18.72
CA SER A 122 0.92 -11.38 -19.41
C SER A 122 0.70 -10.60 -20.71
N LEU A 123 1.72 -9.85 -21.14
CA LEU A 123 1.71 -9.14 -22.42
C LEU A 123 1.96 -10.08 -23.59
#